data_AF-A0A1F9SIB1-F1
#
_entry.id   AF-A0A1F9SIB1-F1
#
_cell.length_a   1.000
_cell.length_b   1.000
_cell.length_c   1.000
_cell.angle_alpha   90.00
_cell.angle_beta   90.00
_cell.angle_gamma   90.00
#
_symmetry.space_group_name_H-M   'P 1'
#
loop_
_entity.id
_entity.type
_entity.pdbx_description
1 polymer ?
#
loop_
_entity_poly.entity_id
_entity_poly.type
_entity_poly.pdbx_seq_one_letter_code
_entity_poly.pdbx_strand_id
1 'polypeptide(L)'
;MEKGTGYLFLYGGAAVIVGGAALALASFYGGVALPQPFDLAGDITVTLSNGATMNIPMPPQINKAANLSVFFLLLFFLLGAGSRLASLGLKMLGKGPVSKDEKAK
;
A
#
# COMPACT_ATOMS: atom_id res chain seq x y z
N MET A 1 29.23 5.40 11.03
CA MET A 1 27.90 4.98 11.50
C MET A 1 28.13 3.90 12.55
N GLU A 2 27.72 4.12 13.79
CA GLU A 2 27.87 3.09 14.83
C GLU A 2 26.98 1.90 14.49
N LYS A 3 27.52 0.68 14.64
CA LYS A 3 26.83 -0.57 14.24
C LYS A 3 25.47 -0.69 14.93
N GLY A 4 25.35 -0.22 16.18
CA GLY A 4 24.10 -0.25 16.96
C GLY A 4 22.96 0.53 16.31
N THR A 5 23.22 1.73 15.80
CA THR A 5 22.20 2.57 15.13
C THR A 5 21.72 1.92 13.83
N GLY A 6 22.61 1.28 13.08
CA GLY A 6 22.26 0.54 11.86
C GLY A 6 21.33 -0.65 12.14
N TYR A 7 21.61 -1.43 13.19
CA TYR A 7 20.74 -2.53 13.60
C TYR A 7 19.37 -2.03 14.08
N LEU A 8 19.32 -0.91 14.82
CA LEU A 8 18.05 -0.33 15.28
C LEU A 8 17.13 0.03 14.10
N PHE A 9 17.66 0.67 13.06
CA PHE A 9 16.89 0.98 11.84
C PHE A 9 16.47 -0.28 11.07
N LEU A 10 17.31 -1.32 11.06
CA LEU A 10 16.98 -2.59 10.41
C LEU A 10 15.83 -3.30 11.12
N TYR A 11 15.91 -3.44 12.45
CA TYR A 11 14.85 -4.05 13.26
C TYR A 11 13.57 -3.21 13.24
N GLY A 12 13.68 -1.88 13.29
CA GLY A 12 12.56 -0.96 13.17
C GLY A 12 11.83 -1.10 11.82
N GLY A 13 12.59 -1.12 10.72
CA GLY A 13 12.02 -1.36 9.38
C GLY A 13 11.35 -2.73 9.27
N ALA A 14 11.98 -3.78 9.79
CA ALA A 14 11.41 -5.13 9.80
C ALA A 14 10.11 -5.20 10.61
N ALA A 15 10.06 -4.55 11.77
CA ALA A 15 8.85 -4.49 12.60
C ALA A 15 7.71 -3.76 11.89
N VAL A 16 7.99 -2.67 11.17
CA VAL A 16 6.99 -1.94 10.38
C VAL A 16 6.46 -2.81 9.23
N ILE A 17 7.32 -3.58 8.55
CA ILE A 17 6.90 -4.47 7.46
C ILE A 17 6.01 -5.59 7.99
N VAL A 18 6.44 -6.26 9.07
CA VAL A 18 5.67 -7.37 9.67
C VAL A 18 4.35 -6.86 10.25
N GLY A 19 4.38 -5.71 10.95
CA GLY A 19 3.18 -5.07 11.49
C GLY A 19 2.21 -4.63 10.39
N GLY A 20 2.71 -4.05 9.30
CA GLY A 20 1.89 -3.69 8.13
C GLY A 20 1.27 -4.90 7.44
N ALA A 21 2.02 -5.99 7.29
CA ALA A 21 1.50 -7.24 6.73
C ALA A 21 0.44 -7.89 7.63
N ALA A 22 0.65 -7.88 8.95
CA ALA A 22 -0.32 -8.35 9.93
C ALA A 22 -1.61 -7.51 9.91
N LEU A 23 -1.48 -6.17 9.80
CA LEU A 23 -2.62 -5.27 9.70
C LEU A 23 -3.39 -5.47 8.39
N ALA A 24 -2.70 -5.69 7.27
CA ALA A 24 -3.32 -6.02 5.99
C ALA A 24 -4.06 -7.36 6.07
N LEU A 25 -3.48 -8.40 6.65
CA LEU A 25 -4.14 -9.69 6.88
C LEU A 25 -5.37 -9.53 7.78
N ALA A 26 -5.23 -8.85 8.91
CA ALA A 26 -6.35 -8.58 9.83
C ALA A 26 -7.48 -7.81 9.12
N SER A 27 -7.13 -6.93 8.19
CA SER A 27 -8.09 -6.20 7.36
C SER A 27 -8.82 -7.11 6.35
N PHE A 28 -8.12 -8.06 5.73
CA PHE A 28 -8.74 -9.03 4.80
C PHE A 28 -9.65 -10.03 5.51
N TYR A 29 -9.31 -10.44 6.74
CA TYR A 29 -10.12 -11.35 7.55
C TYR A 29 -11.19 -10.63 8.40
N GLY A 30 -11.39 -9.32 8.21
CA GLY A 30 -12.47 -8.57 8.83
C GLY A 30 -12.26 -8.17 10.29
N GLY A 31 -11.04 -8.35 10.83
CA GLY A 31 -10.70 -7.95 12.20
C GLY A 31 -10.47 -6.44 12.36
N VAL A 32 -10.17 -5.72 11.27
CA VAL A 32 -9.94 -4.27 11.28
C VAL A 32 -10.65 -3.64 10.07
N ALA A 33 -11.46 -2.61 10.31
CA ALA A 33 -12.05 -1.83 9.23
C ALA A 33 -10.96 -1.04 8.52
N LEU A 34 -10.80 -1.29 7.22
CA LEU A 34 -9.89 -0.49 6.39
C LEU A 34 -10.39 0.95 6.33
N PRO A 35 -9.49 1.95 6.38
CA PRO A 35 -9.86 3.31 6.05
C PRO A 35 -10.44 3.31 4.63
N GLN A 36 -11.66 3.82 4.48
CA GLN A 36 -12.38 3.92 3.22
C GLN A 36 -12.28 5.36 2.71
N PRO A 37 -11.23 5.72 1.96
CA PRO A 37 -11.11 7.06 1.38
C PRO A 37 -12.24 7.38 0.40
N PHE A 38 -12.88 6.36 -0.19
CA PHE A 38 -14.08 6.50 -1.00
C PHE A 38 -15.27 5.89 -0.27
N ASP A 39 -16.20 6.75 0.10
CA ASP A 39 -17.54 6.38 0.52
C ASP A 39 -18.54 7.18 -0.31
N LEU A 40 -18.80 6.72 -1.55
CA LEU A 40 -19.93 7.25 -2.31
C LEU A 40 -21.20 6.66 -1.70
N ALA A 41 -21.76 7.38 -0.74
CA ALA A 41 -23.06 7.10 -0.11
C ALA A 41 -24.23 7.78 -0.87
N GLY A 42 -24.02 8.15 -2.14
CA GLY A 42 -25.00 8.92 -2.90
C GLY A 42 -25.63 8.07 -3.99
N ASP A 43 -26.94 7.89 -3.93
CA ASP A 43 -27.68 7.49 -5.11
C ASP A 43 -27.51 8.58 -6.18
N ILE A 44 -27.22 8.19 -7.42
CA ILE A 44 -27.10 9.15 -8.52
C ILE A 44 -28.52 9.47 -8.97
N THR A 45 -29.01 10.66 -8.62
CA THR A 45 -30.28 11.17 -9.13
C THR A 45 -30.04 11.83 -10.48
N VAL A 46 -30.50 11.21 -11.57
CA VAL A 46 -30.45 11.77 -12.92
C VAL A 46 -31.82 12.33 -13.26
N THR A 47 -31.89 13.64 -13.51
CA THR A 47 -33.11 14.28 -14.04
C THR A 47 -33.11 14.15 -15.55
N LEU A 48 -34.04 13.36 -16.08
CA LEU A 48 -34.24 13.22 -17.51
C LEU A 48 -34.85 14.51 -18.08
N SER A 49 -34.65 14.74 -19.38
CA SER A 49 -35.15 15.92 -20.11
C SER A 49 -36.68 16.04 -20.13
N ASN A 50 -37.41 15.00 -19.72
CA ASN A 50 -38.87 15.02 -19.53
C ASN A 50 -39.30 15.38 -18.09
N GLY A 51 -38.38 15.76 -17.21
CA GLY A 51 -38.65 16.11 -15.82
C GLY A 51 -38.77 14.92 -14.86
N ALA A 52 -38.61 13.68 -15.35
CA ALA A 52 -38.58 12.50 -14.51
C ALA A 52 -37.24 12.37 -13.79
N THR A 53 -37.25 12.07 -12.50
CA THR A 53 -36.05 11.75 -11.71
C THR A 53 -35.85 10.25 -11.65
N MET A 54 -34.72 9.77 -12.17
CA MET A 54 -34.31 8.37 -12.01
C MET A 54 -33.23 8.28 -10.93
N ASN A 55 -33.50 7.50 -9.90
CA ASN A 55 -32.53 7.22 -8.85
C ASN A 55 -31.77 5.94 -9.20
N ILE A 56 -30.46 6.05 -9.42
CA ILE A 56 -29.59 4.90 -9.70
C ILE A 56 -28.86 4.58 -8.39
N PRO A 57 -29.29 3.54 -7.64
CA PRO A 57 -28.60 3.13 -6.44
C PRO A 57 -27.21 2.59 -6.82
N MET A 58 -26.16 3.20 -6.30
CA MET A 58 -24.80 2.71 -6.55
C MET A 58 -24.51 1.49 -5.68
N PRO A 59 -24.06 0.36 -6.27
CA PRO A 59 -23.68 -0.79 -5.49
C PRO A 59 -22.53 -0.46 -4.53
N PRO A 60 -22.59 -0.87 -3.25
CA PRO A 60 -21.51 -0.70 -2.27
C PRO A 60 -20.18 -1.34 -2.70
N GLN A 61 -20.24 -2.23 -3.70
CA GLN A 61 -19.11 -2.90 -4.31
C GLN A 61 -18.17 -1.93 -5.04
N ILE A 62 -18.69 -0.80 -5.56
CA ILE A 62 -17.88 0.21 -6.25
C ILE A 62 -16.90 0.86 -5.26
N ASN A 63 -17.37 1.25 -4.07
CA ASN A 63 -16.53 1.80 -3.01
C ASN A 63 -15.48 0.78 -2.57
N LYS A 64 -15.87 -0.50 -2.41
CA LYS A 64 -14.91 -1.57 -2.07
C LYS A 64 -13.81 -1.72 -3.14
N ALA A 65 -14.17 -1.73 -4.42
CA ALA A 65 -13.20 -1.85 -5.51
C ALA A 65 -12.27 -0.62 -5.59
N ALA A 66 -12.80 0.59 -5.41
CA ALA A 66 -12.03 1.83 -5.41
C ALA A 66 -11.06 1.92 -4.20
N ASN A 67 -11.53 1.54 -3.01
CA ASN A 67 -10.68 1.51 -1.82
C ASN A 67 -9.56 0.46 -1.95
N LEU A 68 -9.86 -0.71 -2.50
CA LEU A 68 -8.87 -1.75 -2.73
C LEU A 68 -7.84 -1.35 -3.79
N SER A 69 -8.25 -0.68 -4.87
CA SER A 69 -7.34 -0.23 -5.93
C SER A 69 -6.35 0.81 -5.41
N VAL A 70 -6.81 1.76 -4.59
CA VAL A 70 -5.94 2.75 -3.94
C VAL A 70 -4.99 2.11 -2.94
N PHE A 71 -5.46 1.11 -2.18
CA PHE A 71 -4.59 0.33 -1.30
C PHE A 71 -3.42 -0.32 -2.07
N PHE A 72 -3.71 -1.01 -3.17
CA PHE A 72 -2.66 -1.62 -3.99
C PHE A 72 -1.73 -0.58 -4.62
N LEU A 73 -2.26 0.55 -5.08
CA LEU A 73 -1.44 1.63 -5.63
C LEU A 73 -0.45 2.17 -4.60
N LEU A 74 -0.92 2.43 -3.37
CA LEU A 74 -0.07 2.86 -2.26
C LEU A 74 0.99 1.81 -1.93
N LEU A 75 0.62 0.53 -1.92
CA LEU A 75 1.56 -0.56 -1.68
C LEU A 75 2.67 -0.62 -2.73
N PHE A 76 2.33 -0.48 -4.03
CA PHE A 76 3.31 -0.40 -5.10
C PHE A 76 4.25 0.81 -4.95
N PHE A 77 3.70 1.95 -4.58
CA PHE A 77 4.49 3.16 -4.35
C PHE A 77 5.46 2.97 -3.17
N LEU A 78 4.99 2.36 -2.08
CA LEU A 78 5.80 2.05 -0.90
C LEU A 78 6.91 1.05 -1.23
N LEU A 79 6.61 0.00 -2.01
CA LEU A 79 7.59 -0.98 -2.47
C LEU A 79 8.65 -0.31 -3.35
N GLY A 80 8.21 0.57 -4.26
CA GLY A 80 9.08 1.36 -5.12
C GLY A 80 10.01 2.29 -4.33
N ALA A 81 9.46 3.05 -3.40
CA ALA A 81 10.23 3.94 -2.52
C ALA A 81 11.21 3.15 -1.63
N GLY A 82 10.76 2.04 -1.04
CA GLY A 82 11.58 1.15 -0.23
C GLY A 82 12.77 0.57 -1.00
N SER A 83 12.56 0.14 -2.26
CA SER A 83 13.64 -0.40 -3.09
C SER A 83 14.71 0.64 -3.42
N ARG A 84 14.30 1.90 -3.67
CA ARG A 84 15.21 3.01 -3.94
C ARG A 84 16.00 3.39 -2.69
N LEU A 85 15.33 3.47 -1.53
CA LEU A 85 15.97 3.73 -0.24
C LEU A 85 16.96 2.62 0.13
N ALA A 86 16.61 1.35 -0.10
CA ALA A 86 17.51 0.22 0.12
C ALA A 86 18.74 0.28 -0.80
N SER A 87 18.54 0.63 -2.08
CA SER A 87 19.63 0.81 -3.05
C SER A 87 20.58 1.94 -2.64
N LEU A 88 20.05 3.05 -2.13
CA LEU A 88 20.87 4.14 -1.57
C LEU A 88 21.63 3.71 -0.32
N GLY A 89 20.97 2.98 0.59
CA GLY A 89 21.62 2.41 1.78
C GLY A 89 22.77 1.47 1.44
N LEU A 90 22.60 0.59 0.45
CA LEU A 90 23.65 -0.29 -0.09
C LEU A 90 24.83 0.50 -0.66
N LYS A 91 24.55 1.52 -1.50
CA LYS A 91 25.58 2.40 -2.07
C LYS A 91 26.37 3.14 -0.98
N MET A 92 25.70 3.60 0.08
CA MET A 92 26.35 4.27 1.20
C MET A 92 27.20 3.33 2.08
N LEU A 93 26.86 2.04 2.11
CA LEU A 93 27.61 1.00 2.83
C LEU A 93 28.86 0.52 2.06
N GLY A 94 29.13 1.04 0.87
CA GLY A 94 30.26 0.61 0.01
C GLY A 94 30.09 -0.78 -0.60
N LYS A 95 29.08 -1.55 -0.18
CA LYS A 95 28.61 -2.75 -0.88
C LYS A 95 27.69 -2.33 -2.00
N GLY A 96 28.28 -2.09 -3.18
CA GLY A 96 27.51 -2.03 -4.42
C GLY A 96 26.55 -3.23 -4.53
N PRO A 97 25.46 -3.12 -5.33
CA PRO A 97 24.54 -4.23 -5.54
C PRO A 97 25.37 -5.47 -5.88
N VAL A 98 25.23 -6.54 -5.08
CA VAL A 98 25.99 -7.79 -5.25
C VAL A 98 25.89 -8.16 -6.72
N SER A 99 26.99 -7.96 -7.47
CA SER A 99 27.02 -8.36 -8.86
C SER A 99 26.85 -9.86 -8.87
N LYS A 100 26.13 -10.38 -9.85
CA LYS A 100 25.78 -11.80 -9.98
C LYS A 100 27.00 -12.71 -10.20
N ASP A 101 28.21 -12.24 -9.99
CA ASP A 101 29.45 -12.94 -10.32
C ASP A 101 29.99 -13.79 -9.15
N GLU A 102 29.51 -13.60 -7.92
CA GLU A 102 29.92 -14.40 -6.75
C GLU A 102 29.04 -15.65 -6.53
N LYS A 103 28.47 -16.20 -7.61
CA LYS A 103 27.90 -17.56 -7.62
C LYS A 103 28.63 -18.53 -8.55
N ALA A 104 29.75 -18.10 -9.13
CA ALA A 104 30.58 -18.92 -10.01
C ALA A 104 32.04 -18.90 -9.56
N LYS A 105 32.32 -19.42 -8.36
CA LYS A 105 33.63 -19.98 -8.04
C LYS A 105 33.52 -21.02 -6.93
#